data_AF-A0A1J5PIK8-F1
#
_entry.id   AF-A0A1J5PIK8-F1
#
_cell.length_a   1.000
_cell.length_b   1.000
_cell.length_c   1.000
_cell.angle_alpha   90.00
_cell.angle_beta   90.00
_cell.angle_gamma   90.00
#
_symmetry.space_group_name_H-M   'P 1'
#
loop_
_entity.id
_entity.type
_entity.pdbx_description
1 polymer ?
#
loop_
_entity_poly.entity_id
_entity_poly.type
_entity_poly.pdbx_seq_one_letter_code
_entity_poly.pdbx_strand_id
1 'polypeptide(L)'
;MLQQVATRLAGCVREGDTVARLGGDEFVVMLEDLSENPLEAATQAKTVGEKIVASLNQNYQLTDVFYQSTPSVGITLFCDHPESIDEPLKRADMAMYEAKAAGRNTIRFFDPAMQTEVTIRGALEAGLREALQHQRFVLHYQAQVADQRHIIGVEALVRWIDPVRGMVPPAEFIAVAEKTGLILPLGNWVLETACNQLARWASQPELAHLTMAVNVSARQFHQSDFVDQVLGVLERTGARAHLLKLELTESLMLNNVEAVITKMSALKNRGVCFSLDDFGTGYSSLSYLKRLPLDQLKIDQSFVRDILVDPNDAAIAKMVVALADGMGLSVIAEGVETLEQSRLLQGMGCHNCQGYLFSRPIPIDEFEAFVKRA
;
A
#
# COMPACT_ATOMS: atom_id res chain seq x y z
N MET A 1 -33.23 7.82 10.88
CA MET A 1 -32.30 8.32 9.84
C MET A 1 -32.68 7.84 8.44
N LEU A 2 -32.71 6.53 8.18
CA LEU A 2 -33.02 5.98 6.84
C LEU A 2 -34.35 6.47 6.25
N GLN A 3 -35.36 6.72 7.09
CA GLN A 3 -36.62 7.35 6.65
C GLN A 3 -36.40 8.77 6.12
N GLN A 4 -35.56 9.59 6.77
CA GLN A 4 -35.24 10.94 6.29
C GLN A 4 -34.43 10.89 4.99
N VAL A 5 -33.52 9.92 4.84
CA VAL A 5 -32.80 9.67 3.58
C VAL A 5 -33.80 9.39 2.45
N ALA A 6 -34.76 8.48 2.66
CA ALA A 6 -35.79 8.16 1.69
C ALA A 6 -36.63 9.38 1.30
N THR A 7 -37.06 10.20 2.28
CA THR A 7 -37.81 11.45 2.02
C THR A 7 -36.98 12.45 1.21
N ARG A 8 -35.70 12.62 1.54
CA ARG A 8 -34.80 13.53 0.81
C ARG A 8 -34.56 13.07 -0.62
N LEU A 9 -34.36 11.77 -0.83
CA LEU A 9 -34.20 11.19 -2.16
C LEU A 9 -35.46 11.38 -3.02
N ALA A 10 -36.65 11.13 -2.46
CA ALA A 10 -37.92 11.35 -3.14
C ALA A 10 -38.11 12.82 -3.55
N GLY A 11 -37.66 13.78 -2.73
CA GLY A 11 -37.68 15.21 -3.08
C GLY A 11 -36.61 15.65 -4.10
N CYS A 12 -35.61 14.79 -4.36
CA CYS A 12 -34.57 15.08 -5.34
C CYS A 12 -35.00 14.75 -6.78
N VAL A 13 -35.96 13.84 -6.95
CA VAL A 13 -36.35 13.27 -8.24
C VAL A 13 -37.73 13.77 -8.72
N ARG A 14 -38.10 13.46 -9.96
CA ARG A 14 -39.40 13.80 -10.56
C ARG A 14 -40.43 12.68 -10.30
N GLU A 15 -41.70 12.95 -10.61
CA GLU A 15 -42.79 11.98 -10.42
C GLU A 15 -42.66 10.72 -11.29
N GLY A 16 -42.01 10.82 -12.45
CA GLY A 16 -41.70 9.68 -13.33
C GLY A 16 -40.43 8.92 -12.96
N ASP A 17 -39.65 9.40 -11.98
CA ASP A 17 -38.43 8.73 -11.55
C ASP A 17 -38.73 7.78 -10.38
N THR A 18 -37.94 6.71 -10.25
CA THR A 18 -38.13 5.71 -9.20
C THR A 18 -37.03 5.77 -8.14
N VAL A 19 -37.42 5.71 -6.86
CA VAL A 19 -36.49 5.56 -5.73
C VAL A 19 -36.81 4.26 -5.00
N ALA A 20 -35.80 3.40 -4.83
CA ALA A 20 -35.91 2.12 -4.14
C ALA A 20 -34.80 1.95 -3.09
N ARG A 21 -35.06 1.11 -2.08
CA ARG A 21 -34.04 0.68 -1.11
C ARG A 21 -33.76 -0.80 -1.31
N LEU A 22 -32.53 -1.15 -1.67
CA LEU A 22 -32.15 -2.54 -1.93
C LEU A 22 -31.90 -3.33 -0.64
N GLY A 23 -31.36 -2.68 0.38
CA GLY A 23 -31.02 -3.31 1.66
C GLY A 23 -30.07 -2.42 2.46
N GLY A 24 -29.92 -2.66 3.76
CA GLY A 24 -28.97 -1.89 4.59
C GLY A 24 -29.13 -0.37 4.45
N ASP A 25 -28.05 0.32 4.12
CA ASP A 25 -27.96 1.75 3.81
C ASP A 25 -27.95 2.07 2.30
N GLU A 26 -28.29 1.10 1.45
CA GLU A 26 -28.22 1.20 -0.01
C GLU A 26 -29.57 1.58 -0.64
N PHE A 27 -29.52 2.61 -1.48
CA PHE A 27 -30.66 3.13 -2.24
C PHE A 27 -30.31 3.20 -3.73
N VAL A 28 -31.31 2.96 -4.57
CA VAL A 28 -31.23 3.10 -6.02
C VAL A 28 -32.18 4.19 -6.46
N VAL A 29 -31.71 5.02 -7.40
CA VAL A 29 -32.52 6.02 -8.09
C VAL A 29 -32.47 5.70 -9.58
N MET A 30 -33.62 5.52 -10.20
CA MET A 30 -33.77 5.31 -11.63
C MET A 30 -34.41 6.56 -12.23
N LEU A 31 -33.71 7.18 -13.18
CA LEU A 31 -34.19 8.35 -13.91
C LEU A 31 -34.74 7.90 -15.25
N GLU A 32 -35.97 8.27 -15.52
CA GLU A 32 -36.68 7.91 -16.76
C GLU A 32 -36.73 9.12 -17.71
N ASP A 33 -37.00 8.87 -18.99
CA ASP A 33 -37.17 9.91 -20.02
C ASP A 33 -36.02 10.93 -20.11
N LEU A 34 -34.77 10.44 -20.03
CA LEU A 34 -33.58 11.25 -20.32
C LEU A 34 -33.43 11.50 -21.83
N SER A 35 -32.58 12.47 -22.21
CA SER A 35 -32.31 12.77 -23.62
C SER A 35 -31.76 11.54 -24.37
N GLU A 36 -32.18 11.34 -25.62
CA GLU A 36 -31.59 10.31 -26.49
C GLU A 36 -30.11 10.60 -26.81
N ASN A 37 -29.68 11.85 -26.64
CA ASN A 37 -28.28 12.22 -26.76
C ASN A 37 -27.51 11.82 -25.47
N PRO A 38 -26.52 10.91 -25.55
CA PRO A 38 -25.82 10.41 -24.36
C PRO A 38 -25.14 11.50 -23.52
N LEU A 39 -24.63 12.57 -24.15
CA LEU A 39 -23.96 13.66 -23.44
C LEU A 39 -24.96 14.52 -22.65
N GLU A 40 -26.14 14.74 -23.22
CA GLU A 40 -27.21 15.46 -22.55
C GLU A 40 -27.83 14.62 -21.43
N ALA A 41 -28.05 13.32 -21.66
CA ALA A 41 -28.48 12.38 -20.63
C ALA A 41 -27.49 12.33 -19.46
N ALA A 42 -26.18 12.26 -19.74
CA ALA A 42 -25.14 12.32 -18.72
C ALA A 42 -25.22 13.61 -17.90
N THR A 43 -25.45 14.75 -18.57
CA THR A 43 -25.56 16.05 -17.91
C THR A 43 -26.81 16.13 -17.02
N GLN A 44 -27.94 15.59 -17.49
CA GLN A 44 -29.17 15.49 -16.72
C GLN A 44 -28.99 14.60 -15.48
N ALA A 45 -28.44 13.39 -15.65
CA ALA A 45 -28.15 12.46 -14.57
C ALA A 45 -27.16 13.06 -13.55
N LYS A 46 -26.11 13.73 -14.02
CA LYS A 46 -25.15 14.44 -13.18
C LYS A 46 -25.84 15.50 -12.31
N THR A 47 -26.72 16.30 -12.91
CA THR A 47 -27.45 17.37 -12.20
C THR A 47 -28.30 16.80 -11.06
N VAL A 48 -29.00 15.68 -11.31
CA VAL A 48 -29.78 15.01 -10.26
C VAL A 48 -28.87 14.38 -9.21
N GLY A 49 -27.76 13.76 -9.61
CA GLY A 49 -26.76 13.19 -8.69
C GLY A 49 -26.17 14.25 -7.75
N GLU A 50 -25.79 15.42 -8.26
CA GLU A 50 -25.30 16.54 -7.46
C GLU A 50 -26.37 17.08 -6.50
N LYS A 51 -27.64 17.16 -6.95
CA LYS A 51 -28.78 17.52 -6.09
C LYS A 51 -28.98 16.50 -4.96
N ILE A 52 -28.85 15.21 -5.24
CA ILE A 52 -28.92 14.13 -4.24
C ILE A 52 -27.80 14.29 -3.22
N VAL A 53 -26.55 14.45 -3.67
CA VAL A 53 -25.40 14.63 -2.79
C VAL A 53 -25.58 15.84 -1.88
N ALA A 54 -25.99 16.98 -2.44
CA ALA A 54 -26.25 18.20 -1.66
C ALA A 54 -27.36 18.01 -0.61
N SER A 55 -28.45 17.34 -0.97
CA SER A 55 -29.59 17.07 -0.07
C SER A 55 -29.19 16.13 1.08
N LEU A 56 -28.48 15.04 0.76
CA LEU A 56 -28.08 14.04 1.74
C LEU A 56 -26.97 14.50 2.68
N ASN A 57 -26.18 15.51 2.30
CA ASN A 57 -25.16 16.12 3.15
C ASN A 57 -25.70 17.03 4.26
N GLN A 58 -27.00 17.36 4.23
CA GLN A 58 -27.62 18.14 5.30
C GLN A 58 -27.66 17.34 6.61
N ASN A 59 -27.57 18.02 7.76
CA ASN A 59 -27.64 17.36 9.07
C ASN A 59 -28.96 16.60 9.24
N TYR A 60 -28.89 15.41 9.83
CA TYR A 60 -30.03 14.58 10.22
C TYR A 60 -30.32 14.81 11.69
N GLN A 61 -31.49 15.35 12.00
CA GLN A 61 -31.93 15.48 13.38
C GLN A 61 -32.62 14.17 13.81
N LEU A 62 -32.04 13.49 14.79
CA LEU A 62 -32.65 12.31 15.42
C LEU A 62 -32.82 12.65 16.89
N THR A 63 -34.08 12.80 17.33
CA THR A 63 -34.40 13.35 18.66
C THR A 63 -33.77 14.73 18.85
N ASP A 64 -32.92 14.91 19.87
CA ASP A 64 -32.25 16.17 20.20
C ASP A 64 -30.79 16.26 19.70
N VAL A 65 -30.34 15.28 18.90
CA VAL A 65 -28.96 15.19 18.41
C VAL A 65 -28.92 15.30 16.88
N PHE A 66 -27.96 16.09 16.38
CA PHE A 66 -27.67 16.21 14.94
C PHE A 66 -26.57 15.25 14.52
N TYR A 67 -26.81 14.52 13.44
CA TYR A 67 -25.88 13.59 12.82
C TYR A 67 -25.50 14.09 11.43
N GLN A 68 -24.26 13.84 11.04
CA GLN A 68 -23.78 14.10 9.69
C GLN A 68 -23.54 12.77 8.96
N SER A 69 -23.92 12.71 7.70
CA SER A 69 -23.70 11.54 6.84
C SER A 69 -23.38 12.01 5.43
N THR A 70 -22.44 11.32 4.79
CA THR A 70 -22.00 11.65 3.43
C THR A 70 -22.37 10.51 2.48
N PRO A 71 -23.03 10.80 1.35
CA PRO A 71 -23.34 9.77 0.36
C PRO A 71 -22.15 9.53 -0.59
N SER A 72 -22.04 8.31 -1.13
CA SER A 72 -21.24 8.04 -2.32
C SER A 72 -22.20 7.58 -3.41
N VAL A 73 -22.17 8.22 -4.58
CA VAL A 73 -23.15 7.96 -5.65
C VAL A 73 -22.44 7.44 -6.90
N GLY A 74 -22.88 6.28 -7.39
CA GLY A 74 -22.49 5.75 -8.69
C GLY A 74 -23.59 5.97 -9.72
N ILE A 75 -23.22 6.41 -10.91
CA ILE A 75 -24.14 6.70 -12.01
C ILE A 75 -23.76 5.83 -13.20
N THR A 76 -24.72 5.15 -13.80
CA THR A 76 -24.57 4.53 -15.11
C THR A 76 -25.68 5.00 -16.03
N LEU A 77 -25.37 5.11 -17.32
CA LEU A 77 -26.37 5.33 -18.35
C LEU A 77 -26.58 4.00 -19.06
N PHE A 78 -27.83 3.70 -19.36
CA PHE A 78 -28.22 2.51 -20.11
C PHE A 78 -29.30 2.90 -21.12
N CYS A 79 -29.36 2.14 -22.22
CA CYS A 79 -30.28 2.34 -23.34
C CYS A 79 -31.00 1.02 -23.64
N ASP A 80 -31.92 1.00 -24.62
CA ASP A 80 -32.69 -0.18 -25.08
C ASP A 80 -31.85 -1.29 -25.77
N HIS A 81 -30.58 -1.45 -25.38
CA HIS A 81 -29.82 -2.62 -25.76
C HIS A 81 -30.33 -3.85 -24.99
N PRO A 82 -30.28 -5.04 -25.60
CA PRO A 82 -30.63 -6.28 -24.89
C PRO A 82 -29.51 -6.63 -23.89
N GLU A 83 -29.49 -5.94 -22.76
CA GLU A 83 -28.71 -6.29 -21.58
C GLU A 83 -29.64 -6.80 -20.46
N SER A 84 -29.11 -7.65 -19.58
CA SER A 84 -29.87 -8.12 -18.42
C SER A 84 -30.16 -6.96 -17.47
N ILE A 85 -31.31 -6.99 -16.80
CA ILE A 85 -31.72 -5.99 -15.80
C ILE A 85 -30.65 -5.78 -14.71
N ASP A 86 -29.86 -6.82 -14.40
CA ASP A 86 -28.81 -6.77 -13.38
C ASP A 86 -27.57 -5.96 -13.80
N GLU A 87 -27.36 -5.75 -15.10
CA GLU A 87 -26.12 -5.18 -15.62
C GLU A 87 -26.01 -3.66 -15.34
N PRO A 88 -27.05 -2.83 -15.57
CA PRO A 88 -27.04 -1.44 -15.12
C PRO A 88 -26.84 -1.30 -13.61
N LEU A 89 -27.48 -2.14 -12.81
CA LEU A 89 -27.33 -2.11 -11.35
C LEU A 89 -25.88 -2.40 -10.94
N LYS A 90 -25.25 -3.40 -11.55
CA LYS A 90 -23.84 -3.73 -11.33
C LYS A 90 -22.91 -2.58 -11.71
N ARG A 91 -23.12 -1.94 -12.87
CA ARG A 91 -22.33 -0.78 -13.31
C ARG A 91 -22.47 0.41 -12.37
N ALA A 92 -23.69 0.67 -11.88
CA ALA A 92 -23.95 1.73 -10.90
C ALA A 92 -23.27 1.43 -9.56
N ASP A 93 -23.33 0.20 -9.07
CA ASP A 93 -22.65 -0.23 -7.84
C ASP A 93 -21.12 -0.07 -7.96
N MET A 94 -20.56 -0.46 -9.09
CA MET A 94 -19.13 -0.28 -9.38
C MET A 94 -18.70 1.19 -9.35
N ALA A 95 -19.45 2.06 -10.01
CA ALA A 95 -19.19 3.50 -9.98
C ALA A 95 -19.33 4.06 -8.55
N MET A 96 -20.27 3.54 -7.76
CA MET A 96 -20.45 3.95 -6.36
C MET A 96 -19.23 3.55 -5.50
N TYR A 97 -18.68 2.36 -5.72
CA TYR A 97 -17.44 1.94 -5.05
C TYR A 97 -16.25 2.83 -5.40
N GLU A 98 -16.11 3.22 -6.67
CA GLU A 98 -15.08 4.19 -7.07
C GLU A 98 -15.32 5.57 -6.44
N ALA A 99 -16.57 5.99 -6.26
CA ALA A 99 -16.89 7.20 -5.49
C ALA A 99 -16.50 7.05 -4.00
N LYS A 100 -16.59 5.85 -3.41
CA LYS A 100 -16.10 5.58 -2.05
C LYS A 100 -14.57 5.63 -1.99
N ALA A 101 -13.88 5.12 -3.00
CA ALA A 101 -12.41 5.11 -3.08
C ALA A 101 -11.83 6.52 -3.31
N ALA A 102 -12.50 7.36 -4.10
CA ALA A 102 -12.07 8.71 -4.44
C ALA A 102 -12.29 9.77 -3.34
N GLY A 103 -12.43 9.35 -2.07
CA GLY A 103 -12.59 10.24 -0.91
C GLY A 103 -14.01 10.35 -0.35
N ARG A 104 -14.98 9.58 -0.90
CA ARG A 104 -16.41 9.63 -0.53
C ARG A 104 -17.03 11.01 -0.83
N ASN A 105 -18.31 11.17 -0.47
CA ASN A 105 -19.04 12.43 -0.66
C ASN A 105 -19.00 12.99 -2.10
N THR A 106 -19.07 12.10 -3.09
CA THR A 106 -18.86 12.45 -4.49
C THR A 106 -19.71 11.56 -5.40
N ILE A 107 -19.74 11.95 -6.67
CA ILE A 107 -20.37 11.20 -7.75
C ILE A 107 -19.28 10.62 -8.66
N ARG A 108 -19.52 9.41 -9.19
CA ARG A 108 -18.72 8.83 -10.27
C ARG A 108 -19.65 8.23 -11.31
N PHE A 109 -19.30 8.45 -12.58
CA PHE A 109 -19.92 7.75 -13.69
C PHE A 109 -19.21 6.41 -13.90
N PHE A 110 -19.96 5.40 -14.29
CA PHE A 110 -19.39 4.15 -14.76
C PHE A 110 -18.56 4.40 -16.02
N ASP A 111 -17.32 3.95 -15.98
CA ASP A 111 -16.41 3.87 -17.12
C ASP A 111 -16.12 2.36 -17.37
N PRO A 112 -16.20 1.85 -18.60
CA PRO A 112 -15.78 0.48 -18.92
C PRO A 112 -14.38 0.09 -18.38
N ALA A 113 -13.48 1.06 -18.21
CA ALA A 113 -12.20 0.86 -17.52
C ALA A 113 -12.38 0.36 -16.06
N MET A 114 -13.42 0.81 -15.34
CA MET A 114 -13.77 0.33 -14.00
C MET A 114 -14.16 -1.14 -14.03
N GLN A 115 -14.93 -1.59 -15.03
CA GLN A 115 -15.29 -3.02 -15.19
C GLN A 115 -14.07 -3.90 -15.42
N THR A 116 -13.13 -3.40 -16.23
CA THR A 116 -11.86 -4.06 -16.48
C THR A 116 -11.04 -4.13 -15.19
N GLU A 117 -10.95 -3.05 -14.42
CA GLU A 117 -10.20 -3.00 -13.18
C GLU A 117 -10.77 -3.93 -12.10
N VAL A 118 -12.09 -3.98 -11.91
CA VAL A 118 -12.72 -4.92 -10.97
C VAL A 118 -12.48 -6.37 -11.39
N THR A 119 -12.53 -6.65 -12.69
CA THR A 119 -12.25 -8.00 -13.22
C THR A 119 -10.80 -8.39 -12.97
N ILE A 120 -9.85 -7.48 -13.24
CA ILE A 120 -8.42 -7.68 -12.96
C ILE A 120 -8.20 -7.88 -11.45
N ARG A 121 -8.79 -7.04 -10.59
CA ARG A 121 -8.70 -7.17 -9.13
C ARG A 121 -9.27 -8.51 -8.65
N GLY A 122 -10.40 -8.95 -9.18
CA GLY A 122 -10.98 -10.26 -8.85
C GLY A 122 -10.12 -11.44 -9.29
N ALA A 123 -9.55 -11.37 -10.49
CA ALA A 123 -8.61 -12.37 -10.99
C ALA A 123 -7.30 -12.39 -10.16
N LEU A 124 -6.79 -11.22 -9.77
CA LEU A 124 -5.64 -11.08 -8.87
C LEU A 124 -5.92 -11.71 -7.50
N GLU A 125 -7.08 -11.43 -6.90
CA GLU A 125 -7.45 -12.03 -5.61
C GLU A 125 -7.51 -13.57 -5.70
N ALA A 126 -8.21 -14.10 -6.72
CA ALA A 126 -8.32 -15.54 -6.92
C ALA A 126 -6.93 -16.17 -7.13
N GLY A 127 -6.10 -15.56 -7.97
CA GLY A 127 -4.73 -15.98 -8.23
C GLY A 127 -3.84 -15.95 -6.99
N LEU A 128 -3.95 -14.92 -6.14
CA LEU A 128 -3.21 -14.82 -4.87
C LEU A 128 -3.55 -15.97 -3.91
N ARG A 129 -4.84 -16.33 -3.80
CA ARG A 129 -5.26 -17.47 -2.98
C ARG A 129 -4.66 -18.78 -3.47
N GLU A 130 -4.71 -19.01 -4.78
CA GLU A 130 -4.13 -20.19 -5.42
C GLU A 130 -2.60 -20.22 -5.24
N ALA A 131 -1.94 -19.07 -5.41
CA ALA A 131 -0.49 -18.93 -5.28
C ALA A 131 0.00 -19.23 -3.86
N LEU A 132 -0.73 -18.81 -2.83
CA LEU A 132 -0.43 -19.14 -1.44
C LEU A 132 -0.55 -20.65 -1.18
N GLN A 133 -1.57 -21.30 -1.74
CA GLN A 133 -1.79 -22.74 -1.60
C GLN A 133 -0.74 -23.58 -2.35
N HIS A 134 -0.32 -23.12 -3.53
CA HIS A 134 0.61 -23.83 -4.41
C HIS A 134 2.05 -23.31 -4.34
N GLN A 135 2.38 -22.49 -3.33
CA GLN A 135 3.73 -21.96 -3.11
C GLN A 135 4.33 -21.28 -4.36
N ARG A 136 3.53 -20.46 -5.06
CA ARG A 136 3.96 -19.75 -6.27
C ARG A 136 4.58 -18.37 -5.99
N PHE A 137 5.10 -18.18 -4.78
CA PHE A 137 5.86 -16.98 -4.42
C PHE A 137 7.34 -17.32 -4.31
N VAL A 138 8.18 -16.39 -4.71
CA VAL A 138 9.63 -16.45 -4.53
C VAL A 138 10.13 -15.13 -3.96
N LEU A 139 11.28 -15.14 -3.30
CA LEU A 139 11.96 -13.91 -2.89
C LEU A 139 13.08 -13.63 -3.89
N HIS A 140 13.09 -12.39 -4.38
CA HIS A 140 14.26 -11.80 -5.01
C HIS A 140 14.98 -10.92 -3.99
N TYR A 141 16.27 -10.70 -4.24
CA TYR A 141 17.20 -10.13 -3.29
C TYR A 141 17.91 -8.96 -3.96
N GLN A 142 17.79 -7.76 -3.37
CA GLN A 142 18.47 -6.57 -3.87
C GLN A 142 19.55 -6.13 -2.89
N ALA A 143 20.77 -5.93 -3.39
CA ALA A 143 21.90 -5.55 -2.55
C ALA A 143 21.77 -4.13 -1.98
N GLN A 144 22.08 -4.00 -0.70
CA GLN A 144 22.32 -2.72 -0.02
C GLN A 144 23.83 -2.52 0.09
N VAL A 145 24.34 -1.38 -0.36
CA VAL A 145 25.77 -1.13 -0.54
C VAL A 145 26.20 0.11 0.23
N ALA A 146 27.25 -0.02 1.03
CA ALA A 146 27.97 1.09 1.65
C ALA A 146 29.17 1.51 0.80
N ASP A 147 29.44 2.81 0.76
CA ASP A 147 30.62 3.41 0.13
C ASP A 147 30.85 2.91 -1.32
N GLN A 148 29.75 2.79 -2.07
CA GLN A 148 29.66 2.35 -3.47
C GLN A 148 30.08 0.91 -3.79
N ARG A 149 30.69 0.17 -2.86
CA ARG A 149 31.31 -1.13 -3.17
C ARG A 149 31.06 -2.23 -2.16
N HIS A 150 30.83 -1.87 -0.90
CA HIS A 150 30.73 -2.88 0.16
C HIS A 150 29.28 -3.29 0.37
N ILE A 151 28.95 -4.54 0.05
CA ILE A 151 27.60 -5.07 0.31
C ILE A 151 27.44 -5.26 1.81
N ILE A 152 26.48 -4.55 2.41
CA ILE A 152 26.20 -4.57 3.86
C ILE A 152 24.95 -5.36 4.21
N GLY A 153 24.09 -5.58 3.22
CA GLY A 153 22.82 -6.24 3.44
C GLY A 153 22.05 -6.44 2.14
N VAL A 154 20.79 -6.83 2.32
CA VAL A 154 19.88 -7.15 1.24
C VAL A 154 18.46 -6.76 1.62
N GLU A 155 17.66 -6.37 0.65
CA GLU A 155 16.22 -6.31 0.79
C GLU A 155 15.58 -7.53 0.11
N ALA A 156 14.75 -8.25 0.87
CA ALA A 156 13.96 -9.37 0.40
C ALA A 156 12.64 -8.87 -0.21
N LEU A 157 12.53 -9.03 -1.53
CA LEU A 157 11.45 -8.51 -2.33
C LEU A 157 10.63 -9.67 -2.90
N VAL A 158 9.40 -9.80 -2.43
CA VAL A 158 8.48 -10.86 -2.89
C VAL A 158 8.20 -10.74 -4.38
N ARG A 159 8.08 -11.87 -5.07
CA ARG A 159 7.65 -11.98 -6.46
C ARG A 159 6.61 -13.07 -6.57
N TRP A 160 5.57 -12.82 -7.36
CA TRP A 160 4.55 -13.81 -7.64
C TRP A 160 4.78 -14.41 -9.03
N ILE A 161 4.91 -15.74 -9.10
CA ILE A 161 4.93 -16.49 -10.35
C ILE A 161 3.48 -16.87 -10.70
N ASP A 162 2.90 -16.15 -11.65
CA ASP A 162 1.61 -16.48 -12.22
C ASP A 162 1.79 -17.33 -13.50
N PRO A 163 1.08 -18.46 -13.67
CA PRO A 163 1.22 -19.31 -14.85
C PRO A 163 0.88 -18.64 -16.18
N VAL A 164 0.02 -17.61 -16.16
CA VAL A 164 -0.46 -16.92 -17.36
C VAL A 164 0.31 -15.62 -17.58
N ARG A 165 0.55 -14.86 -16.50
CA ARG A 165 1.15 -13.52 -16.53
C ARG A 165 2.67 -13.53 -16.33
N GLY A 166 3.26 -14.67 -15.97
CA GLY A 166 4.67 -14.76 -15.62
C GLY A 166 4.95 -14.11 -14.26
N MET A 167 6.04 -13.35 -14.17
CA MET A 167 6.42 -12.70 -12.91
C MET A 167 5.61 -11.42 -12.68
N VAL A 168 4.70 -11.44 -11.71
CA VAL A 168 3.90 -10.27 -11.32
C VAL A 168 4.65 -9.46 -10.25
N PRO A 169 4.83 -8.14 -10.45
CA PRO A 169 5.55 -7.29 -9.50
C PRO A 169 4.69 -6.96 -8.26
N PRO A 170 5.31 -6.71 -7.09
CA PRO A 170 4.61 -6.38 -5.84
C PRO A 170 3.57 -5.28 -5.96
N ALA A 171 3.87 -4.21 -6.69
CA ALA A 171 2.99 -3.04 -6.83
C ALA A 171 1.59 -3.40 -7.36
N GLU A 172 1.45 -4.49 -8.12
CA GLU A 172 0.16 -4.92 -8.66
C GLU A 172 -0.69 -5.75 -7.68
N PHE A 173 -0.06 -6.52 -6.79
CA PHE A 173 -0.79 -7.50 -5.97
C PHE A 173 -0.78 -7.22 -4.47
N ILE A 174 0.17 -6.44 -3.95
CA ILE A 174 0.25 -6.11 -2.52
C ILE A 174 -1.00 -5.35 -2.07
N ALA A 175 -1.46 -4.36 -2.83
CA ALA A 175 -2.68 -3.61 -2.51
C ALA A 175 -3.93 -4.52 -2.45
N VAL A 176 -4.00 -5.54 -3.31
CA VAL A 176 -5.09 -6.53 -3.29
C VAL A 176 -4.96 -7.44 -2.06
N ALA A 177 -3.74 -7.91 -1.77
CA ALA A 177 -3.47 -8.74 -0.60
C ALA A 177 -3.82 -8.01 0.71
N GLU A 178 -3.53 -6.71 0.80
CA GLU A 178 -3.86 -5.89 1.97
C GLU A 178 -5.36 -5.71 2.16
N LYS A 179 -6.09 -5.40 1.09
CA LYS A 179 -7.56 -5.23 1.14
C LYS A 179 -8.27 -6.53 1.53
N THR A 180 -7.83 -7.65 0.97
CA THR A 180 -8.43 -8.98 1.17
C THR A 180 -7.96 -9.69 2.44
N GLY A 181 -6.91 -9.18 3.09
CA GLY A 181 -6.29 -9.80 4.27
C GLY A 181 -5.32 -10.94 3.94
N LEU A 182 -5.13 -11.27 2.66
CA LEU A 182 -4.12 -12.24 2.20
C LEU A 182 -2.68 -11.76 2.44
N ILE A 183 -2.48 -10.47 2.76
CA ILE A 183 -1.18 -9.94 3.16
C ILE A 183 -0.64 -10.60 4.44
N LEU A 184 -1.53 -11.10 5.30
CA LEU A 184 -1.13 -11.73 6.57
C LEU A 184 -0.43 -13.09 6.35
N PRO A 185 -1.06 -14.09 5.68
CA PRO A 185 -0.37 -15.33 5.37
C PRO A 185 0.83 -15.13 4.44
N LEU A 186 0.76 -14.18 3.50
CA LEU A 186 1.89 -13.84 2.63
C LEU A 186 3.07 -13.29 3.43
N GLY A 187 2.84 -12.31 4.29
CA GLY A 187 3.88 -11.69 5.11
C GLY A 187 4.55 -12.70 6.06
N ASN A 188 3.79 -13.65 6.59
CA ASN A 188 4.35 -14.74 7.41
C ASN A 188 5.25 -15.66 6.60
N TRP A 189 4.84 -16.03 5.38
CA TRP A 189 5.67 -16.81 4.46
C TRP A 189 6.95 -16.05 4.06
N VAL A 190 6.85 -14.75 3.75
CA VAL A 190 8.01 -13.90 3.42
C VAL A 190 8.99 -13.87 4.58
N LEU A 191 8.50 -13.59 5.80
CA LEU A 191 9.33 -13.51 7.00
C LEU A 191 10.03 -14.84 7.30
N GLU A 192 9.31 -15.96 7.22
CA GLU A 192 9.87 -17.29 7.46
C GLU A 192 10.91 -17.66 6.40
N THR A 193 10.66 -17.36 5.13
CA THR A 193 11.61 -17.62 4.04
C THR A 193 12.88 -16.78 4.19
N ALA A 194 12.74 -15.49 4.52
CA ALA A 194 13.86 -14.59 4.75
C ALA A 194 14.69 -15.01 5.97
N CYS A 195 14.05 -15.40 7.08
CA CYS A 195 14.75 -15.87 8.28
C CYS A 195 15.46 -17.21 8.05
N ASN A 196 14.85 -18.15 7.33
CA ASN A 196 15.52 -19.39 6.92
C ASN A 196 16.78 -19.10 6.10
N GLN A 197 16.71 -18.14 5.16
CA GLN A 197 17.87 -17.76 4.37
C GLN A 197 18.96 -17.10 5.22
N LEU A 198 18.57 -16.22 6.14
CA LEU A 198 19.49 -15.57 7.08
C LEU A 198 20.20 -16.59 7.99
N ALA A 199 19.48 -17.62 8.46
CA ALA A 199 20.05 -18.71 9.23
C ALA A 199 21.06 -19.55 8.41
N ARG A 200 20.77 -19.80 7.12
CA ARG A 200 21.71 -20.50 6.22
C ARG A 200 23.00 -19.70 6.04
N TRP A 201 22.90 -18.39 5.85
CA TRP A 201 24.06 -17.50 5.70
C TRP A 201 24.94 -17.44 6.93
N ALA A 202 24.43 -17.73 8.13
CA ALA A 202 25.23 -17.72 9.36
C ALA A 202 26.43 -18.70 9.34
N SER A 203 26.38 -19.72 8.47
CA SER A 203 27.44 -20.71 8.27
C SER A 203 28.46 -20.35 7.17
N GLN A 204 28.21 -19.28 6.41
CA GLN A 204 29.04 -18.83 5.29
C GLN A 204 29.74 -17.50 5.68
N PRO A 205 31.05 -17.49 5.99
CA PRO A 205 31.73 -16.29 6.49
C PRO A 205 31.53 -15.03 5.65
N GLU A 206 31.50 -15.20 4.32
CA GLU A 206 31.27 -14.14 3.34
C GLU A 206 29.86 -13.55 3.33
N LEU A 207 28.87 -14.23 3.92
CA LEU A 207 27.46 -13.80 3.97
C LEU A 207 26.95 -13.60 5.41
N ALA A 208 27.65 -14.14 6.40
CA ALA A 208 27.21 -14.19 7.80
C ALA A 208 27.06 -12.83 8.49
N HIS A 209 27.56 -11.76 7.85
CA HIS A 209 27.49 -10.38 8.33
C HIS A 209 26.36 -9.57 7.67
N LEU A 210 25.74 -10.09 6.59
CA LEU A 210 24.73 -9.36 5.85
C LEU A 210 23.43 -9.23 6.64
N THR A 211 22.85 -8.03 6.66
CA THR A 211 21.50 -7.82 7.17
C THR A 211 20.45 -8.18 6.12
N MET A 212 19.32 -8.75 6.55
CA MET A 212 18.15 -9.06 5.73
C MET A 212 17.02 -8.10 6.08
N ALA A 213 16.64 -7.25 5.15
CA ALA A 213 15.51 -6.35 5.28
C ALA A 213 14.23 -6.98 4.70
N VAL A 214 13.13 -6.89 5.44
CA VAL A 214 11.82 -7.45 5.06
C VAL A 214 10.74 -6.39 5.26
N ASN A 215 9.99 -6.11 4.21
CA ASN A 215 8.83 -5.24 4.23
C ASN A 215 7.68 -5.84 5.05
N VAL A 216 7.12 -5.05 5.97
CA VAL A 216 5.97 -5.44 6.80
C VAL A 216 4.82 -4.46 6.59
N SER A 217 3.68 -4.98 6.11
CA SER A 217 2.47 -4.16 5.95
C SER A 217 1.94 -3.66 7.30
N ALA A 218 1.29 -2.49 7.29
CA ALA A 218 0.66 -1.95 8.49
C ALA A 218 -0.38 -2.91 9.08
N ARG A 219 -1.14 -3.61 8.21
CA ARG A 219 -2.14 -4.60 8.62
C ARG A 219 -1.51 -5.78 9.37
N GLN A 220 -0.37 -6.28 8.91
CA GLN A 220 0.37 -7.35 9.57
C GLN A 220 0.93 -6.87 10.92
N PHE A 221 1.58 -5.71 10.95
CA PHE A 221 2.16 -5.17 12.17
C PHE A 221 1.11 -4.92 13.27
N HIS A 222 -0.11 -4.53 12.89
CA HIS A 222 -1.19 -4.29 13.86
C HIS A 222 -1.77 -5.56 14.50
N GLN A 223 -1.52 -6.77 13.96
CA GLN A 223 -1.99 -8.02 14.58
C GLN A 223 -1.53 -8.14 16.04
N SER A 224 -2.42 -8.55 16.94
CA SER A 224 -2.11 -8.64 18.37
C SER A 224 -0.93 -9.57 18.67
N ASP A 225 -0.81 -10.65 17.90
CA ASP A 225 0.19 -11.70 18.00
C ASP A 225 1.42 -11.49 17.09
N PHE A 226 1.56 -10.32 16.44
CA PHE A 226 2.68 -10.04 15.52
C PHE A 226 4.06 -10.27 16.17
N VAL A 227 4.25 -9.81 17.41
CA VAL A 227 5.50 -10.00 18.14
C VAL A 227 5.79 -11.50 18.33
N ASP A 228 4.79 -12.27 18.77
CA ASP A 228 4.93 -13.71 18.99
C ASP A 228 5.21 -14.45 17.68
N GLN A 229 4.58 -14.03 16.58
CA GLN A 229 4.84 -14.58 15.25
C GLN A 229 6.31 -14.38 14.82
N VAL A 230 6.85 -13.15 14.94
CA VAL A 230 8.24 -12.84 14.57
C VAL A 230 9.22 -13.63 15.45
N LEU A 231 9.00 -13.63 16.77
CA LEU A 231 9.88 -14.35 17.70
C LEU A 231 9.83 -15.86 17.47
N GLY A 232 8.64 -16.41 17.21
CA GLY A 232 8.47 -17.82 16.87
C GLY A 232 9.18 -18.20 15.57
N VAL A 233 9.17 -17.33 14.55
CA VAL A 233 9.94 -17.57 13.31
C VAL A 233 11.44 -17.56 13.59
N LEU A 234 11.95 -16.57 14.33
CA LEU A 234 13.37 -16.48 14.69
C LEU A 234 13.83 -17.72 15.46
N GLU A 235 13.01 -18.20 16.41
CA GLU A 235 13.29 -19.40 17.20
C GLU A 235 13.32 -20.67 16.34
N ARG A 236 12.30 -20.88 15.48
CA ARG A 236 12.25 -22.07 14.61
C ARG A 236 13.36 -22.12 13.58
N THR A 237 13.73 -20.98 13.01
CA THR A 237 14.74 -20.89 11.94
C THR A 237 16.17 -20.81 12.48
N GLY A 238 16.36 -20.34 13.72
CA GLY A 238 17.68 -20.06 14.30
C GLY A 238 18.34 -18.80 13.73
N ALA A 239 17.58 -17.94 13.04
CA ALA A 239 18.10 -16.71 12.46
C ALA A 239 18.60 -15.74 13.55
N ARG A 240 19.73 -15.07 13.27
CA ARG A 240 20.28 -14.05 14.19
C ARG A 240 19.42 -12.79 14.13
N ALA A 241 18.70 -12.50 15.20
CA ALA A 241 17.74 -11.39 15.25
C ALA A 241 18.35 -10.02 14.88
N HIS A 242 19.60 -9.73 15.29
CA HIS A 242 20.31 -8.48 14.97
C HIS A 242 20.67 -8.29 13.51
N LEU A 243 20.51 -9.33 12.68
CA LEU A 243 20.66 -9.22 11.23
C LEU A 243 19.30 -9.16 10.52
N LEU A 244 18.17 -9.34 11.22
CA LEU A 244 16.84 -9.13 10.66
C LEU A 244 16.44 -7.67 10.86
N LYS A 245 16.11 -7.01 9.76
CA LYS A 245 15.59 -5.64 9.73
C LYS A 245 14.16 -5.66 9.20
N LEU A 246 13.22 -5.12 9.96
CA LEU A 246 11.83 -4.96 9.53
C LEU A 246 11.64 -3.55 8.99
N GLU A 247 11.18 -3.45 7.75
CA GLU A 247 10.89 -2.19 7.08
C GLU A 247 9.40 -1.86 7.22
N LEU A 248 9.13 -0.65 7.67
CA LEU A 248 7.79 -0.16 8.01
C LEU A 248 7.58 1.17 7.31
N THR A 249 6.42 1.40 6.72
CA THR A 249 6.08 2.71 6.13
C THR A 249 5.60 3.69 7.20
N GLU A 250 5.69 4.99 6.90
CA GLU A 250 5.19 6.05 7.80
C GLU A 250 3.69 5.88 8.15
N SER A 251 2.91 5.31 7.23
CA SER A 251 1.46 5.12 7.38
C SER A 251 1.07 4.29 8.60
N LEU A 252 1.99 3.43 9.09
CA LEU A 252 1.81 2.66 10.31
C LEU A 252 1.54 3.55 11.54
N MET A 253 2.04 4.78 11.53
CA MET A 253 1.96 5.71 12.66
C MET A 253 0.61 6.43 12.75
N LEU A 254 -0.25 6.32 11.74
CA LEU A 254 -1.54 7.00 11.74
C LEU A 254 -2.51 6.45 12.79
N ASN A 255 -2.31 5.19 13.21
CA ASN A 255 -3.21 4.50 14.13
C ASN A 255 -2.45 3.96 15.35
N ASN A 256 -2.63 4.58 16.52
CA ASN A 256 -2.18 4.07 17.81
C ASN A 256 -0.64 3.86 17.94
N VAL A 257 0.10 4.98 17.93
CA VAL A 257 1.56 5.02 18.04
C VAL A 257 2.10 4.32 19.29
N GLU A 258 1.40 4.38 20.43
CA GLU A 258 1.85 3.72 21.67
C GLU A 258 1.91 2.19 21.54
N ALA A 259 0.91 1.60 20.89
CA ALA A 259 0.92 0.18 20.60
C ALA A 259 2.06 -0.20 19.66
N VAL A 260 2.36 0.66 18.68
CA VAL A 260 3.48 0.46 17.75
C VAL A 260 4.82 0.48 18.49
N ILE A 261 5.07 1.51 19.29
CA ILE A 261 6.28 1.63 20.12
C ILE A 261 6.47 0.40 21.01
N THR A 262 5.38 -0.07 21.64
CA THR A 262 5.42 -1.24 22.54
C THR A 262 5.88 -2.50 21.80
N LYS A 263 5.31 -2.77 20.62
CA LYS A 263 5.69 -3.94 19.80
C LYS A 263 7.12 -3.84 19.29
N MET A 264 7.51 -2.67 18.76
CA MET A 264 8.88 -2.46 18.27
C MET A 264 9.89 -2.63 19.41
N SER A 265 9.61 -2.09 20.60
CA SER A 265 10.50 -2.23 21.76
C SER A 265 10.63 -3.69 22.19
N ALA A 266 9.55 -4.47 22.18
CA ALA A 266 9.59 -5.89 22.50
C ALA A 266 10.48 -6.69 21.52
N LEU A 267 10.40 -6.38 20.23
CA LEU A 267 11.24 -7.02 19.20
C LEU A 267 12.70 -6.52 19.25
N LYS A 268 12.92 -5.23 19.50
CA LYS A 268 14.27 -4.65 19.63
C LYS A 268 15.02 -5.20 20.85
N ASN A 269 14.31 -5.46 21.95
CA ASN A 269 14.88 -6.17 23.11
C ASN A 269 15.36 -7.58 22.79
N ARG A 270 14.90 -8.17 21.68
CA ARG A 270 15.37 -9.46 21.15
C ARG A 270 16.42 -9.31 20.05
N GLY A 271 16.76 -8.08 19.70
CA GLY A 271 17.79 -7.74 18.72
C GLY A 271 17.27 -7.37 17.34
N VAL A 272 15.96 -7.47 17.06
CA VAL A 272 15.43 -7.10 15.73
C VAL A 272 15.63 -5.61 15.46
N CYS A 273 16.10 -5.28 14.26
CA CYS A 273 16.31 -3.92 13.81
C CYS A 273 15.10 -3.38 13.04
N PHE A 274 14.93 -2.05 13.04
CA PHE A 274 13.83 -1.39 12.33
C PHE A 274 14.33 -0.32 11.36
N SER A 275 13.74 -0.31 10.17
CA SER A 275 13.90 0.73 9.17
C SER A 275 12.57 1.42 8.92
N LEU A 276 12.59 2.74 8.76
CA LEU A 276 11.44 3.49 8.27
C LEU A 276 11.59 3.69 6.76
N ASP A 277 10.63 3.14 6.02
CA ASP A 277 10.57 3.14 4.57
C ASP A 277 9.73 4.30 4.02
N ASP A 278 9.96 4.65 2.75
CA ASP A 278 9.30 5.74 2.01
C ASP A 278 9.31 7.10 2.74
N PHE A 279 10.38 7.40 3.51
CA PHE A 279 10.40 8.57 4.38
C PHE A 279 10.40 9.88 3.58
N GLY A 280 9.50 10.80 3.94
CA GLY A 280 9.30 12.11 3.29
C GLY A 280 8.09 12.19 2.38
N THR A 281 7.43 11.07 2.08
CA THR A 281 6.20 11.02 1.26
C THR A 281 4.92 11.25 2.07
N GLY A 282 4.99 11.07 3.39
CA GLY A 282 3.86 11.13 4.32
C GLY A 282 3.92 12.27 5.34
N TYR A 283 2.94 12.28 6.25
CA TYR A 283 2.87 13.20 7.37
C TYR A 283 3.48 12.58 8.63
N SER A 284 4.81 12.55 8.72
CA SER A 284 5.48 12.16 9.96
C SER A 284 5.58 13.30 10.96
N SER A 285 5.09 13.07 12.18
CA SER A 285 5.43 13.95 13.31
C SER A 285 6.82 13.61 13.81
N LEU A 286 7.76 14.56 13.73
CA LEU A 286 9.09 14.44 14.33
C LEU A 286 9.04 14.05 15.81
N SER A 287 7.97 14.45 16.51
CA SER A 287 7.75 14.09 17.92
C SER A 287 7.56 12.59 18.13
N TYR A 288 6.91 11.89 17.19
CA TYR A 288 6.76 10.44 17.23
C TYR A 288 8.02 9.74 16.76
N LEU A 289 8.64 10.24 15.69
CA LEU A 289 9.86 9.66 15.14
C LEU A 289 10.96 9.52 16.21
N LYS A 290 11.13 10.54 17.06
CA LYS A 290 12.09 10.52 18.18
C LYS A 290 11.84 9.40 19.20
N ARG A 291 10.61 8.92 19.33
CA ARG A 291 10.22 7.90 20.31
C ARG A 291 10.28 6.49 19.74
N LEU A 292 10.30 6.36 18.42
CA LEU A 292 10.37 5.06 17.76
C LEU A 292 11.78 4.48 17.92
N PRO A 293 11.90 3.19 18.27
CA PRO A 293 13.19 2.55 18.41
C PRO A 293 13.74 2.13 17.04
N LEU A 294 13.97 3.10 16.15
CA LEU A 294 14.50 2.90 14.80
C LEU A 294 16.02 2.70 14.79
N ASP A 295 16.52 2.12 13.72
CA ASP A 295 17.96 1.95 13.43
C ASP A 295 18.35 2.62 12.11
N GLN A 296 17.38 2.76 11.18
CA GLN A 296 17.62 3.29 9.85
C GLN A 296 16.42 4.10 9.32
N LEU A 297 16.71 5.13 8.53
CA LEU A 297 15.76 5.83 7.66
C LEU A 297 16.11 5.53 6.19
N LYS A 298 15.11 5.23 5.37
CA LYS A 298 15.27 5.09 3.92
C LYS A 298 14.74 6.34 3.21
N ILE A 299 15.56 6.91 2.32
CA ILE A 299 15.14 8.01 1.45
C ILE A 299 14.41 7.41 0.25
N ASP A 300 13.13 7.77 0.09
CA ASP A 300 12.28 7.28 -0.99
C ASP A 300 12.91 7.55 -2.37
N GLN A 301 12.76 6.57 -3.28
CA GLN A 301 13.22 6.66 -4.65
C GLN A 301 12.69 7.90 -5.39
N SER A 302 11.53 8.45 -5.03
CA SER A 302 10.95 9.62 -5.66
C SER A 302 11.84 10.84 -5.48
N PHE A 303 12.50 10.99 -4.33
CA PHE A 303 13.43 12.08 -4.05
C PHE A 303 14.84 11.80 -4.61
N VAL A 304 15.17 10.55 -4.89
CA VAL A 304 16.48 10.16 -5.45
C VAL A 304 16.49 10.23 -6.97
N ARG A 305 15.38 9.85 -7.62
CA ARG A 305 15.25 9.78 -9.07
C ARG A 305 15.61 11.11 -9.74
N ASP A 306 15.03 12.19 -9.23
CA ASP A 306 15.14 13.53 -9.83
C ASP A 306 16.10 14.47 -9.04
N ILE A 307 16.89 13.92 -8.10
CA ILE A 307 17.79 14.66 -7.18
C ILE A 307 18.83 15.57 -7.86
N LEU A 308 19.17 15.30 -9.13
CA LEU A 308 20.13 16.08 -9.90
C LEU A 308 19.51 17.31 -10.57
N VAL A 309 18.18 17.33 -10.72
CA VAL A 309 17.45 18.30 -11.54
C VAL A 309 16.38 19.07 -10.77
N ASP A 310 15.76 18.46 -9.75
CA ASP A 310 14.80 19.13 -8.87
C ASP A 310 15.48 19.55 -7.56
N PRO A 311 15.63 20.88 -7.30
CA PRO A 311 16.22 21.37 -6.06
C PRO A 311 15.37 21.05 -4.82
N ASN A 312 14.06 20.81 -4.97
CA ASN A 312 13.21 20.40 -3.86
C ASN A 312 13.55 18.97 -3.42
N ASP A 313 13.67 18.04 -4.36
CA ASP A 313 14.04 16.65 -4.07
C ASP A 313 15.42 16.57 -3.41
N ALA A 314 16.39 17.35 -3.92
CA ALA A 314 17.70 17.47 -3.29
C ALA A 314 17.65 18.06 -1.86
N ALA A 315 16.75 19.03 -1.62
CA ALA A 315 16.56 19.61 -0.30
C ALA A 315 15.91 18.63 0.68
N ILE A 316 14.92 17.87 0.23
CA ILE A 316 14.26 16.82 1.03
C ILE A 316 15.27 15.73 1.37
N ALA A 317 16.00 15.18 0.40
CA ALA A 317 17.02 14.17 0.65
C ALA A 317 18.07 14.65 1.68
N LYS A 318 18.56 15.89 1.54
CA LYS A 318 19.50 16.48 2.50
C LYS A 318 18.90 16.64 3.90
N MET A 319 17.63 17.01 4.01
CA MET A 319 16.91 17.10 5.29
C MET A 319 16.82 15.72 5.95
N VAL A 320 16.50 14.66 5.20
CA VAL A 320 16.42 13.29 5.73
C VAL A 320 17.78 12.84 6.26
N VAL A 321 18.86 13.10 5.52
CA VAL A 321 20.23 12.77 5.97
C VAL A 321 20.58 13.50 7.27
N ALA A 322 20.31 14.81 7.35
CA ALA A 322 20.57 15.59 8.56
C ALA A 322 19.73 15.14 9.75
N LEU A 323 18.48 14.71 9.52
CA LEU A 323 17.61 14.18 10.55
C LEU A 323 18.11 12.84 11.09
N ALA A 324 18.51 11.93 10.19
CA ALA A 324 19.08 10.64 10.57
C ALA A 324 20.32 10.82 11.44
N ASP A 325 21.26 11.69 11.01
CA ASP A 325 22.48 12.00 11.75
C ASP A 325 22.18 12.59 13.14
N GLY A 326 21.28 13.58 13.21
CA GLY A 326 20.87 14.19 14.49
C GLY A 326 20.17 13.24 15.46
N MET A 327 19.65 12.11 14.97
CA MET A 327 19.00 11.07 15.77
C MET A 327 19.90 9.85 16.02
N GLY A 328 21.11 9.82 15.46
CA GLY A 328 22.01 8.66 15.53
C GLY A 328 21.51 7.45 14.75
N LEU A 329 20.73 7.67 13.69
CA LEU A 329 20.19 6.63 12.81
C LEU A 329 21.08 6.48 11.57
N SER A 330 21.13 5.25 11.04
CA SER A 330 21.65 5.02 9.69
C SER A 330 20.72 5.65 8.65
N VAL A 331 21.27 6.12 7.54
CA VAL A 331 20.49 6.54 6.37
C VAL A 331 20.88 5.69 5.17
N ILE A 332 19.90 5.30 4.36
CA ILE A 332 20.09 4.62 3.07
C ILE A 332 19.22 5.29 2.01
N ALA A 333 19.75 5.47 0.81
CA ALA A 333 19.01 6.02 -0.31
C ALA A 333 18.55 4.91 -1.27
N GLU A 334 17.29 4.93 -1.66
CA GLU A 334 16.71 3.96 -2.58
C GLU A 334 16.63 4.46 -4.02
N GLY A 335 16.51 3.54 -4.97
CA GLY A 335 16.36 3.90 -6.38
C GLY A 335 17.57 4.61 -6.98
N VAL A 336 18.78 4.37 -6.44
CA VAL A 336 20.01 4.92 -7.04
C VAL A 336 20.32 4.20 -8.35
N GLU A 337 20.26 4.92 -9.46
CA GLU A 337 20.47 4.39 -10.81
C GLU A 337 21.75 4.90 -11.48
N THR A 338 22.30 6.05 -11.06
CA THR A 338 23.48 6.66 -11.67
C THR A 338 24.60 6.96 -10.68
N LEU A 339 25.85 6.98 -11.17
CA LEU A 339 27.01 7.34 -10.34
C LEU A 339 26.93 8.78 -9.84
N GLU A 340 26.33 9.67 -10.64
CA GLU A 340 26.09 11.07 -10.30
C GLU A 340 25.16 11.20 -9.09
N GLN A 341 24.04 10.47 -9.07
CA GLN A 341 23.14 10.39 -7.90
C GLN A 341 23.90 9.89 -6.67
N SER A 342 24.65 8.79 -6.81
CA SER A 342 25.42 8.21 -5.70
C SER A 342 26.47 9.19 -5.14
N ARG A 343 27.21 9.90 -5.99
CA ARG A 343 28.20 10.90 -5.56
C ARG A 343 27.55 12.09 -4.86
N LEU A 344 26.40 12.55 -5.35
CA LEU A 344 25.68 13.65 -4.72
C LEU A 344 25.20 13.26 -3.31
N LEU A 345 24.61 12.06 -3.17
CA LEU A 345 24.16 11.51 -1.90
C LEU A 345 25.32 11.35 -0.89
N GLN A 346 26.47 10.86 -1.35
CA GLN A 346 27.68 10.80 -0.50
C GLN A 346 28.15 12.19 -0.08
N GLY A 347 28.12 13.18 -0.98
CA GLY A 347 28.42 14.57 -0.64
C GLY A 347 27.46 15.18 0.39
N MET A 348 26.26 14.62 0.54
CA MET A 348 25.30 14.99 1.59
C MET A 348 25.50 14.23 2.91
N GLY A 349 26.33 13.18 2.93
CA GLY A 349 26.55 12.30 4.09
C GLY A 349 25.77 10.98 4.05
N CYS A 350 25.10 10.66 2.94
CA CYS A 350 24.44 9.36 2.75
C CYS A 350 25.40 8.36 2.08
N HIS A 351 25.95 7.45 2.88
CA HIS A 351 26.95 6.46 2.43
C HIS A 351 26.35 5.12 2.00
N ASN A 352 25.13 4.81 2.45
CA ASN A 352 24.44 3.58 2.09
C ASN A 352 23.47 3.86 0.95
N CYS A 353 23.47 3.00 -0.06
CA CYS A 353 22.60 3.09 -1.21
C CYS A 353 22.04 1.73 -1.60
N GLN A 354 20.88 1.76 -2.22
CA GLN A 354 20.22 0.64 -2.86
C GLN A 354 19.64 1.11 -4.19
N GLY A 355 19.80 0.31 -5.25
CA GLY A 355 19.25 0.65 -6.56
C GLY A 355 19.91 -0.07 -7.71
N TYR A 356 19.39 0.16 -8.92
CA TYR A 356 19.80 -0.54 -10.13
C TYR A 356 21.22 -0.23 -10.59
N LEU A 357 21.84 0.84 -10.08
CA LEU A 357 23.26 1.09 -10.25
C LEU A 357 24.11 -0.08 -9.73
N PHE A 358 23.71 -0.67 -8.62
CA PHE A 358 24.48 -1.70 -7.91
C PHE A 358 23.96 -3.10 -8.22
N SER A 359 22.64 -3.29 -8.11
CA SER A 359 22.01 -4.59 -8.33
C SER A 359 20.52 -4.43 -8.58
N ARG A 360 20.00 -5.21 -9.54
CA ARG A 360 18.55 -5.44 -9.66
C ARG A 360 18.14 -6.52 -8.65
N PRO A 361 16.86 -6.58 -8.23
CA PRO A 361 16.36 -7.70 -7.44
C PRO A 361 16.52 -9.02 -8.21
N ILE A 362 17.37 -9.91 -7.72
CA ILE A 362 17.75 -11.17 -8.39
C ILE A 362 17.44 -12.39 -7.52
N PRO A 363 17.29 -13.60 -8.10
CA PRO A 363 17.13 -14.83 -7.34
C PRO A 363 18.29 -15.09 -6.36
N ILE A 364 18.03 -15.90 -5.32
CA ILE A 364 19.02 -16.15 -4.25
C ILE A 364 20.35 -16.69 -4.77
N ASP A 365 20.32 -17.65 -5.70
CA ASP A 365 21.55 -18.29 -6.19
C ASP A 365 22.42 -17.29 -6.97
N GLU A 366 21.78 -16.38 -7.72
CA GLU A 366 22.46 -15.28 -8.41
C GLU A 366 23.01 -14.25 -7.41
N PHE A 367 22.25 -13.94 -6.35
CA PHE A 367 22.68 -13.01 -5.31
C PHE A 367 23.92 -13.54 -4.55
N GLU A 368 23.90 -14.81 -4.14
CA GLU A 368 25.04 -15.43 -3.45
C GLU A 368 26.29 -15.46 -4.35
N ALA A 369 26.12 -15.70 -5.64
CA ALA A 369 27.20 -15.62 -6.62
C ALA A 369 27.70 -14.18 -6.85
N PHE A 370 26.80 -13.20 -6.81
CA PHE A 370 27.12 -11.78 -6.92
C PHE A 370 27.98 -11.31 -5.74
N VAL A 371 27.59 -11.63 -4.51
CA VAL A 371 28.35 -11.24 -3.30
C VAL A 371 29.75 -11.84 -3.30
N LYS A 372 29.91 -13.10 -3.74
CA LYS A 372 31.22 -13.78 -3.79
C LYS A 372 32.20 -13.19 -4.81
N ARG A 373 31.73 -12.34 -5.73
CA ARG A 373 32.55 -11.71 -6.77
C ARG A 373 32.84 -10.23 -6.49
N ALA A 374 32.03 -9.59 -5.65
CA ALA A 374 32.21 -8.20 -5.21
C ALA A 374 33.36 -8.11 -4.21
#